data_AF-A0A1H1H2Z7-F1
#
_entry.id   AF-A0A1H1H2Z7-F1
#
_cell.length_a   1.000
_cell.length_b   1.000
_cell.length_c   1.000
_cell.angle_alpha   90.00
_cell.angle_beta   90.00
_cell.angle_gamma   90.00
#
_symmetry.space_group_name_H-M   'P 1'
#
loop_
_entity.id
_entity.type
_entity.pdbx_description
1 polymer ?
#
loop_
_entity_poly.entity_id
_entity_poly.type
_entity_poly.pdbx_seq_one_letter_code
_entity_poly.pdbx_strand_id
1 'polypeptide(L)'
;MTAALSFLIGTRAGRAIAAALLLIALAVIVYHQIRQGAFDDAEQATLKQTVKVEQERKRDDGHLQDLDDYNLCREYLGDRSVPDGECEQLRGLH
;
A
#
# COMPACT_ATOMS: atom_id res chain seq x y z
N MET A 1 -10.82 -40.07 -26.16
CA MET A 1 -9.85 -39.56 -25.17
C MET A 1 -8.80 -40.62 -24.78
N THR A 2 -9.18 -41.89 -24.63
CA THR A 2 -8.30 -43.02 -24.32
C THR A 2 -7.16 -43.24 -25.32
N ALA A 3 -7.39 -43.13 -26.63
CA ALA A 3 -6.34 -43.34 -27.64
C ALA A 3 -5.22 -42.27 -27.60
N ALA A 4 -5.56 -41.02 -27.31
CA ALA A 4 -4.58 -39.92 -27.21
C ALA A 4 -3.70 -40.06 -25.96
N LEU A 5 -4.30 -40.44 -24.82
CA LEU A 5 -3.56 -40.76 -23.60
C LEU A 5 -2.63 -41.96 -23.79
N SER A 6 -3.08 -43.01 -24.46
CA SER A 6 -2.25 -44.17 -24.79
C SER A 6 -1.08 -43.82 -25.72
N PHE A 7 -1.26 -42.90 -26.67
CA PHE A 7 -0.19 -42.42 -27.54
C PHE A 7 0.84 -41.56 -26.80
N LEU A 8 0.38 -40.66 -25.92
CA LEU A 8 1.22 -39.81 -25.10
C LEU A 8 2.10 -40.61 -24.13
N ILE A 9 1.57 -41.68 -23.54
CA ILE A 9 2.28 -42.50 -22.55
C ILE A 9 3.09 -43.63 -23.22
N GLY A 10 2.60 -44.15 -24.34
CA GLY A 10 3.16 -45.32 -25.03
C GLY A 10 4.35 -45.02 -25.94
N THR A 11 4.55 -43.78 -26.40
CA THR A 11 5.61 -43.44 -27.37
C THR A 11 6.61 -42.42 -26.81
N ARG A 12 7.87 -42.48 -27.25
CA ARG A 12 8.91 -41.49 -26.84
C ARG A 12 8.54 -40.07 -27.25
N ALA A 13 7.98 -39.89 -28.45
CA ALA A 13 7.50 -38.60 -28.94
C ALA A 13 6.31 -38.09 -28.11
N GLY A 14 5.36 -38.96 -27.77
CA GLY A 14 4.24 -38.64 -26.89
C GLY A 14 4.68 -38.15 -25.51
N ARG A 15 5.68 -38.81 -24.90
CA ARG A 15 6.23 -38.40 -23.61
C ARG A 15 6.95 -37.05 -23.68
N ALA A 16 7.67 -36.79 -24.77
CA ALA A 16 8.32 -35.50 -24.99
C ALA A 16 7.30 -34.36 -25.12
N ILE A 17 6.21 -34.59 -25.86
CA ILE A 17 5.11 -33.63 -26.01
C ILE A 17 4.44 -33.38 -24.64
N ALA A 18 4.14 -34.44 -23.88
CA ALA A 18 3.55 -34.32 -22.56
C ALA A 18 4.45 -33.54 -21.59
N ALA A 19 5.76 -33.80 -21.60
CA ALA A 19 6.74 -33.08 -20.80
C ALA A 19 6.81 -31.59 -21.19
N ALA A 20 6.83 -31.28 -22.49
CA ALA A 20 6.83 -29.90 -22.97
C ALA A 20 5.58 -29.13 -22.52
N LEU A 21 4.40 -29.75 -22.64
CA LEU A 21 3.14 -29.14 -22.17
C LEU A 21 3.13 -28.92 -20.66
N LEU A 22 3.66 -29.87 -19.89
CA LEU A 22 3.82 -29.73 -18.44
C LEU A 22 4.74 -28.56 -18.08
N LEU A 23 5.88 -28.42 -18.76
CA LEU A 23 6.81 -27.32 -18.53
C LEU A 23 6.17 -25.96 -18.85
N ILE A 24 5.40 -25.87 -19.93
CA ILE A 24 4.67 -24.65 -20.29
C ILE A 24 3.63 -24.32 -19.22
N ALA A 25 2.85 -25.31 -18.78
CA ALA A 25 1.84 -25.11 -17.74
C ALA A 25 2.48 -24.62 -16.42
N LEU A 26 3.58 -25.22 -16.00
CA LEU A 26 4.33 -24.79 -14.82
C LEU A 26 4.87 -23.37 -14.98
N ALA A 27 5.44 -23.03 -16.14
CA ALA A 27 5.94 -21.69 -16.41
C ALA A 27 4.83 -20.63 -16.33
N VAL A 28 3.63 -20.94 -16.84
CA VAL A 28 2.47 -20.04 -16.76
C VAL A 28 2.02 -19.84 -15.32
N ILE A 29 1.94 -20.91 -14.52
CA ILE A 29 1.56 -20.84 -13.10
C ILE A 29 2.56 -19.99 -12.32
N VAL A 30 3.86 -20.25 -12.48
CA VAL A 30 4.92 -19.49 -11.80
C VAL A 30 4.89 -18.02 -12.21
N TYR A 31 4.73 -17.73 -13.51
CA TYR A 31 4.61 -16.36 -14.00
C TYR A 31 3.41 -15.64 -13.38
N HIS A 32 2.26 -16.31 -13.30
CA HIS A 32 1.06 -15.74 -12.71
C HIS A 32 1.22 -15.48 -11.21
N GLN A 33 1.82 -16.41 -10.47
CA GLN A 33 2.08 -16.23 -9.03
C GLN A 33 3.05 -15.09 -8.75
N ILE A 34 4.16 -14.99 -9.49
CA ILE A 34 5.12 -13.88 -9.34
C ILE A 34 4.44 -12.55 -9.66
N ARG A 35 3.65 -12.51 -10.74
CA ARG A 35 2.95 -11.30 -11.16
C ARG A 35 1.90 -10.87 -10.14
N GLN A 36 1.11 -11.80 -9.61
CA GLN A 36 0.15 -11.52 -8.54
C GLN A 36 0.83 -11.04 -7.26
N GLY A 37 1.87 -11.73 -6.80
CA GLY A 37 2.62 -11.30 -5.60
C GLY A 37 3.18 -9.89 -5.76
N ALA A 38 3.72 -9.55 -6.93
CA ALA A 38 4.21 -8.20 -7.20
C ALA A 38 3.10 -7.13 -7.20
N PHE A 39 1.88 -7.47 -7.63
CA PHE A 39 0.73 -6.57 -7.54
C PHE A 39 0.26 -6.41 -6.10
N ASP A 40 0.13 -7.51 -5.36
CA ASP A 40 -0.29 -7.51 -3.96
C ASP A 40 0.69 -6.71 -3.09
N ASP A 41 2.00 -6.84 -3.33
CA ASP A 41 3.04 -6.09 -2.64
C ASP A 41 2.95 -4.59 -2.93
N ALA A 42 2.70 -4.20 -4.18
CA ALA A 42 2.54 -2.80 -4.58
C ALA A 42 1.27 -2.18 -3.99
N GLU A 43 0.16 -2.94 -3.98
CA GLU A 43 -1.09 -2.52 -3.36
C GLU A 43 -0.93 -2.36 -1.84
N GLN A 44 -0.29 -3.32 -1.17
CA GLN A 44 0.01 -3.22 0.26
C GLN A 44 0.94 -2.06 0.60
N ALA A 45 1.94 -1.78 -0.22
CA ALA A 45 2.83 -0.63 -0.01
C ALA A 45 2.04 0.68 -0.09
N THR A 46 1.16 0.81 -1.07
CA THR A 46 0.29 1.97 -1.24
C THR A 46 -0.67 2.12 -0.05
N LEU A 47 -1.34 1.04 0.36
CA LEU A 47 -2.24 1.03 1.50
C LEU A 47 -1.53 1.39 2.81
N LYS A 48 -0.32 0.84 3.05
CA LYS A 48 0.50 1.19 4.23
C LYS A 48 0.85 2.67 4.25
N GLN A 49 1.21 3.24 3.11
CA GLN A 49 1.49 4.66 3.00
C GLN A 49 0.25 5.51 3.28
N THR A 50 -0.90 5.16 2.70
CA THR A 50 -2.17 5.86 2.97
C THR A 50 -2.56 5.80 4.45
N VAL A 51 -2.48 4.62 5.08
CA VAL A 51 -2.77 4.46 6.50
C VAL A 51 -1.83 5.30 7.36
N LYS A 52 -0.55 5.36 7.02
CA LYS A 52 0.42 6.19 7.74
C LYS A 52 0.08 7.68 7.66
N VAL A 53 -0.25 8.17 6.46
CA VAL A 53 -0.66 9.57 6.25
C VAL A 53 -1.93 9.90 7.04
N GLU A 54 -2.92 9.02 7.01
CA GLU A 54 -4.17 9.22 7.78
C GLU A 54 -3.93 9.16 9.29
N GLN A 55 -3.00 8.33 9.76
CA GLN A 55 -2.60 8.30 11.17
C GLN A 55 -1.87 9.59 11.59
N GLU A 56 -1.01 10.12 10.73
CA GLU A 56 -0.34 11.41 10.95
C GLU A 56 -1.35 12.56 10.99
N ARG A 57 -2.34 12.58 10.08
CA ARG A 57 -3.44 13.56 10.11
C ARG A 57 -4.24 13.51 11.40
N LYS A 58 -4.64 12.31 11.84
CA LYS A 58 -5.36 12.17 13.12
C LYS A 58 -4.55 12.66 14.32
N ARG A 59 -3.23 12.44 14.29
CA ARG A 59 -2.34 12.91 15.35
C ARG A 59 -2.22 14.43 15.33
N ASP A 60 -2.10 15.01 14.14
CA ASP A 60 -2.06 16.46 13.93
C ASP A 60 -3.37 17.12 14.37
N ASP A 61 -4.51 16.59 13.92
CA ASP A 61 -5.85 17.04 14.34
C ASP A 61 -6.02 16.96 15.86
N GLY A 62 -5.55 15.86 16.49
CA GLY A 62 -5.61 15.69 17.93
C GLY A 62 -4.74 16.71 18.68
N HIS A 63 -3.51 16.95 18.20
CA HIS A 63 -2.64 18.00 18.75
C HIS A 63 -3.32 19.36 18.67
N LEU A 64 -3.86 19.73 17.51
CA LEU A 64 -4.55 21.00 17.31
C LEU A 64 -5.81 21.15 18.19
N GLN A 65 -6.52 20.05 18.45
CA GLN A 65 -7.68 20.06 19.36
C GLN A 65 -7.31 20.18 20.84
N ASP A 66 -6.11 19.73 21.22
CA ASP A 66 -5.62 19.82 22.60
C ASP A 66 -5.03 21.22 22.93
N LEU A 67 -4.81 22.06 21.92
CA LEU A 67 -4.31 23.43 22.10
C LEU A 67 -5.46 24.41 22.42
N ASP A 68 -5.24 25.28 23.39
CA ASP A 68 -6.10 26.46 23.60
C ASP A 68 -5.92 27.51 22.49
N ASP A 69 -6.91 28.39 22.32
CA ASP A 69 -6.94 29.41 21.27
C ASP A 69 -5.66 30.28 21.22
N TYR A 70 -5.08 30.57 22.39
CA TYR A 70 -3.83 31.33 22.50
C TYR A 70 -2.65 30.56 21.91
N ASN A 71 -2.46 29.31 22.32
CA ASN A 71 -1.38 28.45 21.85
C ASN A 71 -1.56 28.10 20.37
N LEU A 72 -2.80 27.89 19.92
CA LEU A 72 -3.12 27.66 18.52
C LEU A 72 -2.75 28.88 17.66
N CYS A 73 -3.12 30.08 18.10
CA CYS A 73 -2.77 31.34 17.43
C CYS A 73 -1.25 31.49 17.31
N ARG A 74 -0.52 31.23 18.41
CA ARG A 74 0.94 31.27 18.43
C ARG A 74 1.58 30.25 17.49
N GLU A 75 1.04 29.05 17.38
CA GLU A 75 1.60 28.00 16.52
C GLU A 75 1.47 28.35 15.03
N TYR A 76 0.36 28.95 14.60
CA TYR A 76 0.15 29.35 13.21
C TYR A 76 0.76 30.72 12.84
N LEU A 77 0.84 31.65 13.79
CA LEU A 77 1.24 33.04 13.54
C LEU A 77 2.60 33.42 14.12
N GLY A 78 3.13 32.65 15.08
CA GLY A 78 4.40 32.92 15.75
C GLY A 78 5.60 32.93 14.81
N ASP A 79 5.58 32.11 13.75
CA ASP A 79 6.62 32.09 12.71
C ASP A 79 6.56 33.30 11.75
N ARG A 80 5.46 34.07 11.75
CA ARG A 80 5.26 35.19 10.81
C ARG A 80 5.60 36.56 11.35
N SER A 81 6.33 36.67 12.47
CA SER A 81 6.66 37.97 13.10
C SER A 81 5.41 38.84 13.31
N VAL A 82 4.29 38.21 13.66
CA VAL A 82 3.05 38.92 14.01
C VAL A 82 3.27 39.58 15.39
N PRO A 83 2.87 40.85 15.58
CA PRO A 83 3.04 41.51 16.87
C PRO A 83 2.39 40.70 17.99
N ASP A 84 3.14 40.45 19.07
CA ASP A 84 2.74 39.57 20.20
C ASP A 84 1.33 39.88 20.76
N GLY A 85 0.82 41.10 20.56
CA GLY A 85 -0.49 41.53 21.04
C GLY A 85 -1.72 40.93 20.36
N GLU A 86 -1.60 40.35 19.15
CA GLU A 86 -2.76 39.77 18.45
C GLU A 86 -3.22 38.47 19.12
N CYS A 87 -2.29 37.55 19.40
CA CYS A 87 -2.61 36.31 20.10
C CYS A 87 -2.87 36.54 21.59
N GLU A 88 -2.24 37.55 22.22
CA GLU A 88 -2.39 37.81 23.66
C GLU A 88 -3.85 38.12 24.07
N GLN A 89 -4.68 38.61 23.14
CA GLN A 89 -6.12 38.82 23.35
C GLN A 89 -6.90 37.52 23.56
N LEU A 90 -6.36 36.38 23.13
CA LEU A 90 -6.96 35.05 23.28
C LEU A 90 -6.51 34.34 24.55
N ARG A 91 -5.59 34.94 25.34
CA ARG A 91 -5.08 34.32 26.56
C ARG A 91 -6.20 34.13 27.59
N GLY A 92 -6.47 32.88 27.95
CA GLY A 92 -7.53 32.50 28.90
C GLY A 92 -8.90 32.26 28.26
N LEU A 93 -9.01 32.41 26.93
CA LEU A 93 -10.08 31.83 26.13
C LEU A 93 -9.70 30.37 25.81
N HIS A 94 -10.65 29.46 26.03
CA HIS A 94 -10.51 28.03 25.81
C HIS A 94 -11.58 27.58 24.83
#